data_AF-A0A915YW45-F1
#
_entry.id   AF-A0A915YW45-F1
#
_cell.length_a   1.000
_cell.length_b   1.000
_cell.length_c   1.000
_cell.angle_alpha   90.00
_cell.angle_beta   90.00
_cell.angle_gamma   90.00
#
_symmetry.space_group_name_H-M   'P 1'
#
loop_
_entity.id
_entity.type
_entity.pdbx_description
1 polymer ?
#
loop_
_entity_poly.entity_id
_entity_poly.type
_entity_poly.pdbx_seq_one_letter_code
_entity_poly.pdbx_strand_id
1 'polypeptide(L)'
;MGRMHAPGKGISDSALPYRRTQPTWLKTTAEDRFSRYRTRLAPEIPEDLYHLIKKAVAVRKHLERNRKDKDAKFRLILIESRIHRLARYYKKAGQLAPNWKYESSTASALVA
;
A
#
# COMPACT_ATOMS: atom_id res chain seq x y z
N MET A 1 20.45 -4.62 -0.75
CA MET A 1 19.31 -4.88 -1.67
C MET A 1 18.87 -3.55 -2.30
N GLY A 2 18.51 -3.53 -3.57
CA GLY A 2 18.12 -2.29 -4.28
C GLY A 2 16.62 -2.03 -4.26
N ARG A 3 16.18 -0.93 -4.89
CA ARG A 3 14.75 -0.69 -5.12
C ARG A 3 14.17 -1.72 -6.10
N MET A 4 12.90 -2.06 -5.90
CA MET A 4 12.22 -3.15 -6.60
C MET A 4 12.02 -2.90 -8.11
N HIS A 5 11.56 -1.72 -8.50
CA HIS A 5 11.34 -1.33 -9.91
C HIS A 5 12.11 -0.03 -10.26
N ALA A 6 13.26 0.19 -9.61
CA ALA A 6 14.13 1.33 -9.87
C ALA A 6 15.60 0.95 -9.64
N PRO A 7 16.55 1.49 -10.41
CA PRO A 7 17.97 1.14 -10.30
C PRO A 7 18.63 1.65 -9.00
N GLY A 8 17.99 2.59 -8.29
CA GLY A 8 18.54 3.23 -7.09
C GLY A 8 18.78 2.28 -5.91
N LYS A 9 19.78 2.62 -5.08
CA LYS A 9 20.25 1.85 -3.91
C LYS A 9 20.13 2.61 -2.58
N GLY A 10 19.17 3.54 -2.47
CA GLY A 10 18.97 4.33 -1.25
C GLY A 10 18.72 3.46 -0.01
N ILE A 11 19.31 3.87 1.12
CA ILE A 11 19.34 3.13 2.40
C ILE A 11 18.60 3.83 3.56
N SER A 12 17.89 4.92 3.27
CA SER A 12 17.15 5.67 4.28
C SER A 12 15.97 4.86 4.82
N ASP A 13 16.01 4.52 6.11
CA ASP A 13 14.93 3.87 6.86
C ASP A 13 14.94 4.36 8.31
N SER A 14 13.84 4.13 9.03
CA SER A 14 13.78 4.39 10.47
C SER A 14 14.68 3.42 11.25
N ALA A 15 15.43 3.93 12.21
CA ALA A 15 16.22 3.12 13.12
C ALA A 15 15.48 3.00 14.46
N LEU A 16 14.89 1.83 14.72
CA LEU A 16 14.20 1.58 15.98
C LEU A 16 15.18 1.69 17.16
N PRO A 17 14.77 2.26 18.31
CA PRO A 17 15.61 2.33 19.48
C PRO A 17 15.94 0.92 19.99
N TYR A 18 17.13 0.75 20.57
CA TYR A 18 17.54 -0.52 21.15
C TYR A 18 16.58 -0.97 22.27
N ARG A 19 16.13 -0.03 23.11
CA ARG A 19 15.18 -0.29 24.20
C ARG A 19 13.75 -0.23 23.67
N ARG A 20 13.01 -1.33 23.84
CA ARG A 20 11.57 -1.44 23.49
C ARG A 20 10.61 -1.09 24.63
N THR A 21 11.12 -0.92 25.85
CA THR A 21 10.30 -0.53 27.00
C THR A 21 9.88 0.93 26.88
N GLN A 22 8.66 1.24 27.30
CA GLN A 22 8.18 2.62 27.29
C GLN A 22 9.03 3.50 28.23
N PRO A 23 9.27 4.77 27.87
CA PRO A 23 9.96 5.69 28.76
C PRO A 23 9.08 6.04 29.97
N THR A 24 9.71 6.28 31.13
CA THR A 24 9.02 6.51 32.41
C THR A 24 8.23 7.82 32.47
N TRP A 25 8.57 8.80 31.63
CA TRP A 25 7.84 10.07 31.51
C TRP A 25 6.53 9.95 30.72
N LEU A 26 6.32 8.85 29.97
CA LEU A 26 5.08 8.61 29.25
C LEU A 26 4.03 8.05 30.22
N LYS A 27 3.05 8.89 30.59
CA LYS A 27 2.00 8.56 31.58
C LYS A 27 0.78 7.85 30.98
N THR A 28 0.83 7.45 29.72
CA THR A 28 -0.30 6.78 29.07
C THR A 28 -0.37 5.33 29.53
N THR A 29 -1.56 4.89 29.94
CA THR A 29 -1.80 3.49 30.29
C THR A 29 -1.92 2.64 29.03
N ALA A 30 -1.64 1.34 29.15
CA ALA A 30 -1.88 0.41 28.06
C ALA A 30 -3.35 0.47 27.63
N GLU A 31 -4.29 0.56 28.58
CA GLU A 31 -5.72 0.71 28.33
C GLU A 31 -6.07 1.96 27.52
N ASP A 32 -5.51 3.16 27.80
CA ASP A 32 -5.80 4.37 27.01
C ASP A 32 -5.32 4.20 25.56
N ARG A 33 -4.12 3.64 25.39
CA ARG A 33 -3.60 3.27 24.06
C ARG A 33 -4.51 2.28 23.36
N PHE A 34 -4.82 1.16 24.02
CA PHE A 34 -5.64 0.11 23.44
C PHE A 34 -7.04 0.63 23.10
N SER A 35 -7.65 1.49 23.93
CA SER A 35 -8.95 2.11 23.66
C SER A 35 -8.94 2.92 22.36
N ARG A 36 -7.88 3.69 22.11
CA ARG A 36 -7.71 4.46 20.84
C ARG A 36 -7.60 3.57 19.59
N TYR A 37 -6.98 2.40 19.71
CA TYR A 37 -6.71 1.50 18.57
C TYR A 37 -7.72 0.35 18.42
N ARG A 38 -8.54 0.07 19.44
CA ARG A 38 -9.44 -1.09 19.49
C ARG A 38 -10.69 -0.92 18.63
N THR A 39 -11.02 0.31 18.26
CA THR A 39 -12.07 0.58 17.27
C THR A 39 -11.69 -0.19 16.00
N ARG A 40 -12.43 -1.26 15.70
CA ARG A 40 -12.16 -2.24 14.62
C ARG A 40 -12.35 -1.63 13.22
N LEU A 41 -11.67 -0.53 12.91
CA LEU A 41 -11.65 0.11 11.59
C LEU A 41 -10.51 -0.44 10.73
N ALA A 42 -10.18 -1.73 10.87
CA ALA A 42 -9.24 -2.34 9.95
C ALA A 42 -9.86 -2.28 8.54
N PRO A 43 -9.21 -1.61 7.57
CA PRO A 43 -9.77 -1.49 6.24
C PRO A 43 -9.89 -2.87 5.59
N GLU A 44 -10.96 -3.10 4.83
CA GLU A 44 -11.19 -4.37 4.11
C GLU A 44 -10.05 -4.69 3.13
N ILE A 45 -9.38 -3.66 2.63
CA ILE A 45 -8.24 -3.76 1.74
C ILE A 45 -6.99 -3.28 2.49
N PRO A 46 -5.88 -4.05 2.47
CA PRO A 46 -4.61 -3.59 3.00
C PRO A 46 -4.20 -2.22 2.47
N GLU A 47 -3.70 -1.36 3.36
CA GLU A 47 -3.41 0.05 3.06
C GLU A 47 -2.44 0.24 1.89
N ASP A 48 -1.42 -0.62 1.80
CA ASP A 48 -0.42 -0.61 0.73
C ASP A 48 -1.05 -0.94 -0.64
N LEU A 49 -1.97 -1.90 -0.68
CA LEU A 49 -2.71 -2.28 -1.88
C LEU A 49 -3.67 -1.15 -2.29
N TYR A 50 -4.40 -0.55 -1.34
CA TYR A 50 -5.26 0.61 -1.58
C TYR A 50 -4.50 1.77 -2.23
N HIS A 51 -3.35 2.15 -1.67
CA HIS A 51 -2.55 3.27 -2.19
C HIS A 51 -1.95 3.00 -3.57
N LEU A 52 -1.61 1.76 -3.90
CA LEU A 52 -1.15 1.40 -5.23
C LEU A 52 -2.28 1.46 -6.26
N ILE A 53 -3.47 0.97 -5.91
CA ILE A 53 -4.66 1.07 -6.76
C ILE A 53 -5.02 2.53 -6.98
N LYS A 54 -5.02 3.37 -5.93
CA LYS A 54 -5.25 4.82 -6.02
C LYS A 54 -4.32 5.49 -7.02
N LYS A 55 -3.03 5.14 -6.96
CA LYS A 55 -2.02 5.65 -7.89
C LYS A 55 -2.26 5.17 -9.32
N ALA A 56 -2.60 3.90 -9.52
CA ALA A 56 -2.92 3.33 -10.83
C ALA A 56 -4.13 4.03 -11.48
N VAL A 57 -5.20 4.27 -10.71
CA VAL A 57 -6.40 4.99 -11.18
C VAL A 57 -6.05 6.42 -11.62
N ALA A 58 -5.25 7.14 -10.82
CA ALA A 58 -4.79 8.48 -11.19
C ALA A 58 -3.97 8.51 -12.49
N VAL A 59 -3.04 7.56 -12.66
CA VAL A 59 -2.22 7.45 -13.88
C VAL A 59 -3.06 7.06 -15.09
N ARG A 60 -4.06 6.19 -14.93
CA ARG A 60 -5.01 5.83 -16.02
C ARG A 60 -5.81 7.05 -16.46
N LYS A 61 -6.38 7.81 -15.53
CA LYS A 61 -7.11 9.05 -15.81
C LYS A 61 -6.23 10.11 -16.51
N HIS A 62 -4.94 10.19 -16.16
CA HIS A 62 -3.97 11.03 -16.87
C HIS A 62 -3.77 10.58 -18.32
N LEU A 63 -3.61 9.27 -18.54
CA LEU A 63 -3.36 8.69 -19.87
C LEU A 63 -4.55 8.76 -20.82
N GLU A 64 -5.78 8.81 -20.31
CA GLU A 64 -6.98 9.04 -21.12
C GLU A 64 -6.91 10.37 -21.89
N ARG A 65 -6.41 11.42 -21.23
CA ARG A 65 -6.19 12.74 -21.85
C ARG A 65 -4.87 12.79 -22.62
N ASN A 66 -3.83 12.16 -22.08
CA ASN A 66 -2.45 12.20 -22.59
C ASN A 66 -2.03 10.87 -23.25
N ARG A 67 -2.74 10.44 -24.30
CA ARG A 67 -2.54 9.11 -24.91
C ARG A 67 -1.13 8.88 -25.48
N LYS A 68 -0.39 9.94 -25.80
CA LYS A 68 0.98 9.89 -26.37
C LYS A 68 2.08 9.79 -25.30
N ASP A 69 1.75 9.94 -24.03
CA ASP A 69 2.71 9.85 -22.93
C ASP A 69 3.16 8.39 -22.73
N LYS A 70 4.35 8.06 -23.24
CA LYS A 70 4.94 6.71 -23.16
C LYS A 70 5.54 6.42 -21.78
N ASP A 71 6.03 7.44 -21.08
CA ASP A 71 6.63 7.28 -19.74
C ASP A 71 5.55 6.93 -18.71
N ALA A 72 4.40 7.64 -18.75
CA ALA A 72 3.28 7.31 -17.88
C ALA A 72 2.72 5.89 -18.14
N LYS A 73 2.70 5.42 -19.40
CA LYS A 73 2.34 4.03 -19.74
C LYS A 73 3.31 3.03 -19.12
N PHE A 74 4.62 3.27 -19.23
CA PHE A 74 5.63 2.41 -18.62
C PHE A 74 5.49 2.37 -17.10
N ARG A 75 5.28 3.52 -16.46
CA ARG A 75 5.08 3.60 -15.01
C ARG A 75 3.79 2.91 -14.56
N LEU A 76 2.72 2.98 -15.35
CA LEU A 76 1.48 2.23 -15.08
C LEU A 76 1.73 0.72 -15.02
N ILE A 77 2.47 0.16 -15.99
CA ILE A 77 2.83 -1.26 -16.02
C ILE A 77 3.59 -1.67 -14.75
N LEU A 78 4.52 -0.83 -14.28
CA LEU A 78 5.28 -1.09 -13.06
C LEU A 78 4.40 -1.06 -11.80
N ILE A 79 3.40 -0.16 -11.74
CA ILE A 79 2.46 -0.08 -10.63
C ILE A 79 1.54 -1.30 -10.62
N GLU A 80 0.96 -1.68 -11.76
CA GLU A 80 0.09 -2.85 -11.89
C GLU A 80 0.84 -4.15 -11.56
N SER A 81 2.10 -4.25 -11.96
CA SER A 81 2.97 -5.36 -11.58
C SER A 81 3.16 -5.47 -10.06
N ARG A 82 3.23 -4.33 -9.32
CA ARG A 82 3.29 -4.34 -7.85
C ARG A 82 1.97 -4.80 -7.24
N ILE A 83 0.84 -4.31 -7.77
CA ILE A 83 -0.51 -4.70 -7.32
C ILE A 83 -0.68 -6.21 -7.43
N HIS A 84 -0.37 -6.81 -8.59
CA HIS A 84 -0.49 -8.26 -8.77
C HIS A 84 0.43 -9.07 -7.84
N ARG A 85 1.64 -8.57 -7.55
CA ARG A 85 2.56 -9.22 -6.61
C ARG A 85 2.03 -9.19 -5.18
N LEU A 86 1.53 -8.04 -4.71
CA LEU A 86 0.94 -7.91 -3.37
C LEU A 86 -0.37 -8.68 -3.24
N ALA A 87 -1.24 -8.63 -4.24
CA ALA A 87 -2.48 -9.40 -4.25
C ALA A 87 -2.22 -10.91 -4.10
N ARG A 88 -1.19 -11.46 -4.76
CA ARG A 88 -0.78 -12.86 -4.55
C ARG A 88 -0.32 -13.14 -3.12
N TYR A 89 0.46 -12.23 -2.53
CA TYR A 89 0.91 -12.35 -1.14
C TYR A 89 -0.28 -12.36 -0.17
N TYR A 90 -1.20 -11.40 -0.29
CA TYR A 90 -2.35 -11.28 0.62
C TYR A 90 -3.36 -12.42 0.47
N LYS A 91 -3.51 -12.98 -0.73
CA LYS A 91 -4.27 -14.23 -0.92
C LYS A 91 -3.63 -15.42 -0.21
N LYS A 92 -2.31 -15.55 -0.26
CA LYS A 92 -1.57 -16.60 0.47
C LYS A 92 -1.65 -16.40 1.99
N ALA A 93 -1.63 -15.14 2.44
CA ALA A 93 -1.72 -14.78 3.86
C ALA A 93 -3.15 -14.87 4.44
N GLY A 94 -4.17 -15.16 3.62
CA GLY A 94 -5.56 -15.26 4.07
C GLY A 94 -6.22 -13.91 4.40
N GLN A 95 -5.57 -12.80 4.08
CA GLN A 95 -6.11 -11.44 4.29
C GLN A 95 -7.04 -10.99 3.16
N LEU A 96 -7.00 -11.68 2.02
CA LEU A 96 -7.78 -11.36 0.84
C LEU A 96 -8.47 -12.62 0.34
N ALA A 97 -9.69 -12.48 -0.18
CA ALA A 97 -10.44 -13.60 -0.71
C ALA A 97 -9.67 -14.29 -1.86
N PRO A 98 -9.67 -15.63 -1.97
CA PRO A 98 -8.91 -16.35 -3.01
C PRO A 98 -9.30 -15.97 -4.45
N ASN A 99 -10.57 -15.63 -4.64
CA ASN A 99 -11.16 -15.18 -5.91
C ASN A 99 -10.94 -13.68 -6.18
N TRP A 100 -10.28 -12.94 -5.28
CA TRP A 100 -10.04 -11.52 -5.49
C TRP A 100 -9.11 -11.29 -6.68
N LYS A 101 -9.51 -10.34 -7.53
CA LYS A 101 -8.81 -9.96 -8.76
C LYS A 101 -8.82 -8.44 -8.92
N TYR A 102 -7.67 -7.92 -9.35
CA TYR A 102 -7.56 -6.53 -9.74
C TYR A 102 -8.08 -6.37 -11.18
N GLU A 103 -9.11 -5.53 -11.34
CA GLU A 103 -9.66 -5.14 -12.64
C GLU A 103 -9.61 -3.62 -12.76
N SER A 104 -9.06 -3.11 -13.85
CA SER A 104 -8.84 -1.66 -13.99
C SER A 104 -10.13 -0.84 -14.10
N SER A 105 -11.21 -1.46 -14.57
CA SER A 105 -12.53 -0.83 -14.71
C SER A 105 -13.24 -0.65 -13.36
N THR A 106 -13.08 -1.58 -12.43
CA THR A 106 -13.71 -1.54 -11.10
C THR A 106 -12.81 -0.88 -10.05
N ALA A 107 -11.52 -0.69 -10.36
CA ALA A 107 -10.54 -0.09 -9.48
C ALA A 107 -10.92 1.31 -8.97
N SER A 108 -11.68 2.10 -9.72
CA SER A 108 -12.16 3.42 -9.27
C SER A 108 -13.15 3.33 -8.12
N ALA A 109 -14.02 2.31 -8.12
CA ALA A 109 -15.02 2.10 -7.08
C ALA A 109 -14.40 1.59 -5.76
N LEU A 110 -13.24 0.93 -5.83
CA LEU A 110 -12.51 0.42 -4.67
C LEU A 110 -11.74 1.50 -3.90
N VAL A 111 -11.58 2.69 -4.49
CA VAL A 111 -10.77 3.79 -3.94
C VAL A 111 -11.56 5.10 -3.86
N ALA A 112 -12.89 5.02 -4.05
CA ALA A 112 -13.78 6.16 -3.89
C ALA A 112 -13.91 6.56 -2.42
#